data_AF-A0A7R7E5B5-F1
#
_entry.id   AF-A0A7R7E5B5-F1
#
_cell.length_a   1.000
_cell.length_b   1.000
_cell.length_c   1.000
_cell.angle_alpha   90.00
_cell.angle_beta   90.00
_cell.angle_gamma   90.00
#
_symmetry.space_group_name_H-M   'P 1'
#
loop_
_entity.id
_entity.type
_entity.pdbx_description
1 polymer ?
#
loop_
_entity_poly.entity_id
_entity_poly.type
_entity_poly.pdbx_seq_one_letter_code
_entity_poly.pdbx_strand_id
1 'polypeptide(L)' 'MARQKTATARPANRPRSRPLKGEDTEVKHVVETQGLSASQARELVRRYGNDWRKIEEAAKTYKSDD' A
#
# COMPACT_ATOMS: atom_id res chain seq x y z
N MET A 1 5.79 45.34 -5.87
CA MET A 1 6.80 44.28 -5.64
C MET A 1 6.09 42.95 -5.47
N ALA A 2 6.14 42.07 -6.47
CA ALA A 2 5.52 40.74 -6.43
C ALA A 2 6.40 39.76 -5.64
N ARG A 3 5.82 39.06 -4.65
CA ARG A 3 6.47 37.94 -3.97
C ARG A 3 5.57 36.70 -4.03
N GLN A 4 5.70 36.06 -5.19
CA GLN A 4 5.78 34.62 -5.46
C GLN A 4 5.08 33.65 -4.50
N LYS A 5 4.08 32.97 -5.07
CA LYS A 5 3.42 31.76 -4.59
C LYS A 5 4.44 30.62 -4.54
N THR A 6 4.78 30.12 -3.35
CA THR A 6 5.49 28.85 -3.22
C THR A 6 4.49 27.71 -3.33
N ALA A 7 4.24 27.28 -4.57
CA ALA A 7 3.66 25.98 -4.84
C ALA A 7 4.65 24.89 -4.43
N THR A 8 4.53 24.37 -3.20
CA THR A 8 5.14 23.08 -2.86
C THR A 8 4.27 21.99 -3.49
N ALA A 9 4.41 21.82 -4.80
CA ALA A 9 3.99 20.61 -5.47
C ALA A 9 4.82 19.46 -4.88
N ARG A 10 4.23 18.68 -3.96
CA ARG A 10 4.87 17.46 -3.45
C ARG A 10 4.92 16.47 -4.61
N PRO A 11 6.10 16.12 -5.16
CA PRO A 11 6.15 15.03 -6.10
C PRO A 11 6.03 13.74 -5.29
N ALA A 12 5.28 12.78 -5.83
CA ALA A 12 5.58 11.35 -5.80
C ALA A 12 4.33 10.50 -5.60
N ASN A 13 3.51 10.42 -6.65
CA ASN A 13 2.98 9.13 -7.08
C ASN A 13 4.16 8.29 -7.65
N ARG A 14 5.19 8.04 -6.82
CA ARG A 14 6.32 7.18 -7.15
C ARG A 14 6.20 6.01 -6.18
N PRO A 15 6.05 4.76 -6.67
CA PRO A 15 5.94 3.61 -5.80
C PRO A 15 7.17 3.60 -4.90
N ARG A 16 6.95 3.64 -3.58
CA ARG A 16 8.03 3.70 -2.59
C ARG A 16 8.97 2.53 -2.90
N SER A 17 10.23 2.84 -3.24
CA SER A 17 11.24 1.83 -3.61
C SER A 17 11.86 1.16 -2.39
N ARG A 18 11.53 1.62 -1.19
CA ARG A 18 12.01 1.05 0.07
C ARG A 18 10.86 0.39 0.82
N PRO A 19 11.03 -0.89 1.22
CA PRO A 19 10.10 -1.54 2.13
C PRO A 19 9.95 -0.67 3.38
N LEU A 20 8.72 -0.38 3.77
CA LEU A 20 8.46 0.30 5.04
C LEU A 20 8.91 -0.63 6.18
N LYS A 21 9.51 -0.07 7.22
CA LYS A 21 9.91 -0.84 8.40
C LYS A 21 8.62 -1.26 9.12
N GLY A 22 8.18 -2.50 8.92
CA GLY A 22 6.84 -3.00 9.28
C GLY A 22 6.14 -3.76 8.15
N GLU A 23 6.55 -3.54 6.90
CA GLU A 23 5.90 -4.10 5.70
C GLU A 23 5.85 -5.63 5.75
N ASP A 24 6.92 -6.30 6.18
CA ASP A 24 6.93 -7.77 6.35
C ASP A 24 5.91 -8.26 7.38
N THR A 25 5.66 -7.52 8.46
CA THR A 25 4.67 -7.88 9.48
C THR A 25 3.25 -7.73 8.95
N GLU A 26 2.98 -6.63 8.24
CA GLU A 26 1.69 -6.38 7.58
C GLU A 26 1.44 -7.41 6.48
N VAL A 27 2.44 -7.71 5.65
CA VAL A 27 2.36 -8.72 4.59
C VAL A 27 2.07 -10.09 5.18
N LYS A 28 2.81 -10.49 6.22
CA LYS A 28 2.57 -11.77 6.90
C LYS A 28 1.16 -11.83 7.47
N HIS A 29 0.68 -10.77 8.09
CA HIS A 29 -0.68 -10.73 8.62
C HIS A 29 -1.74 -10.85 7.52
N VAL A 30 -1.56 -10.20 6.37
CA VAL A 30 -2.50 -10.27 5.24
C VAL A 30 -2.51 -11.68 4.62
N VAL A 31 -1.34 -12.31 4.50
CA VAL A 31 -1.23 -13.72 4.07
C VAL A 31 -1.97 -14.64 5.04
N GLU A 32 -1.77 -14.49 6.35
CA GLU A 32 -2.41 -15.34 7.37
C GLU A 32 -3.93 -15.11 7.46
N THR A 33 -4.39 -13.87 7.43
CA THR A 33 -5.81 -13.52 7.60
C THR A 33 -6.63 -13.72 6.33
N GLN A 34 -6.07 -13.33 5.17
CA GLN A 34 -6.79 -13.38 3.89
C GLN A 34 -6.42 -14.61 3.05
N GLY A 35 -5.37 -15.36 3.40
CA GLY A 35 -4.92 -16.53 2.64
C GLY A 35 -4.35 -16.18 1.26
N LEU A 36 -3.82 -14.97 1.09
CA LEU A 36 -3.22 -14.51 -0.16
C LEU A 36 -1.76 -14.95 -0.30
N SER A 37 -1.22 -14.90 -1.51
CA SER A 37 0.22 -15.04 -1.72
C SER A 37 1.00 -13.86 -1.13
N ALA A 38 2.20 -14.11 -0.60
CA ALA A 38 3.08 -13.08 -0.05
C ALA A 38 3.35 -11.93 -1.04
N SER A 39 3.40 -12.23 -2.34
CA SER A 39 3.56 -11.21 -3.39
C SER A 39 2.33 -10.30 -3.52
N GLN A 40 1.12 -10.88 -3.48
CA GLN A 40 -0.14 -10.12 -3.54
C GLN A 40 -0.31 -9.27 -2.28
N ALA A 41 -0.09 -9.86 -1.11
CA ALA A 41 -0.12 -9.15 0.17
C ALA A 41 0.88 -7.98 0.18
N ARG A 42 2.09 -8.17 -0.37
CA ARG A 42 3.08 -7.10 -0.50
C ARG A 42 2.65 -5.99 -1.43
N GLU A 43 1.99 -6.30 -2.53
CA GLU A 43 1.41 -5.26 -3.39
C GLU A 43 0.30 -4.48 -2.67
N LEU A 44 -0.56 -5.16 -1.90
CA LEU A 44 -1.61 -4.52 -1.12
C LEU A 44 -1.02 -3.58 -0.05
N VAL A 45 -0.06 -4.06 0.74
CA VAL A 45 0.64 -3.24 1.74
C VAL A 45 1.42 -2.10 1.07
N ARG A 46 1.99 -2.31 -0.12
CA ARG A 46 2.68 -1.24 -0.85
C ARG A 46 1.72 -0.18 -1.41
N ARG A 47 0.51 -0.59 -1.81
CA ARG A 47 -0.51 0.28 -2.43
C ARG A 47 -1.32 1.05 -1.37
N TYR A 48 -1.64 0.41 -0.25
CA TYR A 48 -2.50 0.95 0.80
C TYR A 48 -1.76 1.28 2.10
N GLY A 49 -0.52 0.81 2.27
CA GLY A 49 0.25 1.01 3.50
C GLY A 49 -0.41 0.30 4.68
N ASN A 50 -0.59 1.04 5.78
CA ASN A 50 -1.18 0.53 7.02
C ASN A 50 -2.72 0.65 7.02
N ASP A 51 -3.36 0.96 5.88
CA ASP A 51 -4.83 1.02 5.76
C ASP A 51 -5.43 -0.39 5.63
N TRP A 52 -5.61 -1.07 6.75
CA TRP A 52 -6.10 -2.45 6.77
C TRP A 52 -7.46 -2.64 6.14
N ARG A 53 -8.41 -1.71 6.37
CA ARG A 53 -9.73 -1.76 5.72
C ARG A 53 -9.64 -1.82 4.19
N LYS A 54 -8.72 -1.07 3.58
CA LYS A 54 -8.55 -1.09 2.13
C LYS A 54 -7.86 -2.35 1.65
N ILE A 55 -6.92 -2.87 2.45
CA ILE A 55 -6.25 -4.14 2.16
C ILE A 55 -7.26 -5.29 2.19
N GLU A 56 -8.16 -5.35 3.17
CA GLU A 56 -9.20 -6.38 3.25
C GLU A 56 -10.17 -6.32 2.06
N GLU A 57 -10.65 -5.13 1.70
CA GLU A 57 -11.53 -4.95 0.53
C GLU A 57 -10.84 -5.36 -0.79
N ALA A 58 -9.57 -4.95 -0.97
CA ALA A 58 -8.80 -5.33 -2.14
C ALA A 58 -8.45 -6.83 -2.15
N ALA A 59 -8.15 -7.42 -0.99
CA ALA A 59 -7.92 -8.85 -0.84
C ALA A 59 -9.16 -9.68 -1.18
N LYS A 60 -10.34 -9.22 -0.78
CA LYS A 60 -11.62 -9.85 -1.12
C LYS A 60 -11.89 -9.82 -2.63
N THR A 61 -11.43 -8.77 -3.30
CA THR A 61 -11.49 -8.66 -4.77
C THR A 61 -10.59 -9.71 -5.43
N TYR A 62 -9.35 -9.90 -4.94
CA TYR A 62 -8.43 -10.94 -5.44
C TYR A 62 -8.98 -12.37 -5.30
N LYS A 63 -9.77 -12.64 -4.26
CA LYS A 63 -10.41 -13.95 -4.02
C LYS A 63 -11.67 -14.21 -4.86
N SER A 64 -12.23 -13.18 -5.49
CA SER A 64 -13.47 -13.31 -6.29
C SER A 64 -13.20 -13.48 -7.78
N ASP A 65 -11.93 -13.40 -8.20
CA ASP A 65 -11.48 -13.49 -9.60
C ASP A 65 -10.80 -14.85 -9.91
N ASP A 66 -10.79 -15.78 -8.95
CA ASP A 66 -10.34 -17.18 -9.05
C ASP A 66 -11.51 -18.14 -8.83
#